data_AF-A0A383ECZ5-F1
#
_entry.id   AF-A0A383ECZ5-F1
#
_cell.length_a   1.000
_cell.length_b   1.000
_cell.length_c   1.000
_cell.angle_alpha   90.00
_cell.angle_beta   90.00
_cell.angle_gamma   90.00
#
_symmetry.space_group_name_H-M   'P 1'
#
loop_
_entity.id
_entity.type
_entity.pdbx_description
1 polymer ?
#
loop_
_entity_poly.entity_id
_entity_poly.type
_entity_poly.pdbx_seq_one_letter_code
_entity_poly.pdbx_strand_id
1 'polypeptide(L)' 'MVVKSGRDSKGNEFKARPELTCGGSAANTAMILSQLGVSVAFVGAVGRDAFGNIVAGSLSAAGVDISKLIQLD' A
#
# COMPACT_ATOMS: atom_id res chain seq x y z
N MET A 1 -8.24 -0.65 0.33
CA MET A 1 -9.20 -1.40 -0.52
C MET A 1 -9.92 -0.42 -1.41
N VAL A 2 -9.84 -0.61 -2.72
CA VAL A 2 -10.55 0.23 -3.69
C VAL A 2 -11.51 -0.66 -4.47
N VAL A 3 -12.78 -0.25 -4.54
CA VAL A 3 -13.79 -0.89 -5.39
C VAL A 3 -14.07 0.05 -6.55
N LYS A 4 -13.72 -0.36 -7.76
CA LYS A 4 -14.08 0.37 -8.97
C LYS A 4 -15.38 -0.22 -9.52
N SER A 5 -16.43 0.58 -9.64
CA SER A 5 -17.65 0.21 -10.37
C SER A 5 -17.86 1.18 -11.52
N GLY A 6 -18.35 0.69 -12.64
CA GLY A 6 -18.58 1.52 -13.82
C GLY A 6 -19.54 0.86 -14.79
N ARG A 7 -19.80 1.57 -15.89
CA ARG A 7 -20.49 1.01 -17.05
C ARG A 7 -19.49 0.85 -18.18
N ASP A 8 -19.58 -0.26 -18.91
CA ASP A 8 -18.82 -0.45 -20.13
C ASP A 8 -19.35 0.46 -21.26
N SER A 9 -18.68 0.45 -22.42
CA SER A 9 -19.09 1.22 -23.60
C SER A 9 -20.46 0.82 -24.17
N LYS A 10 -21.04 -0.29 -23.70
CA LYS A 10 -22.37 -0.80 -24.09
C LYS A 10 -23.43 -0.53 -23.01
N GLY A 11 -23.06 0.14 -21.92
CA GLY A 11 -23.97 0.49 -20.82
C GLY A 11 -24.19 -0.62 -19.78
N ASN A 12 -23.48 -1.75 -19.88
CA ASN A 12 -23.58 -2.83 -18.89
C ASN A 12 -22.82 -2.46 -17.62
N GLU A 13 -23.42 -2.75 -16.48
CA GLU A 13 -22.78 -2.54 -15.19
C GLU A 13 -21.72 -3.61 -14.95
N PHE A 14 -20.50 -3.20 -14.59
CA PHE A 14 -19.48 -4.11 -14.10
C PHE A 14 -19.06 -3.72 -12.69
N LYS A 15 -18.98 -4.73 -11.82
CA LYS A 15 -18.32 -4.62 -10.51
C LYS A 15 -16.89 -5.11 -10.67
N ALA A 16 -15.91 -4.21 -10.56
CA ALA A 16 -14.52 -4.65 -10.52
C ALA A 16 -14.27 -5.46 -9.24
N ARG A 17 -13.33 -6.40 -9.33
CA ARG A 17 -12.85 -7.12 -8.16
C ARG A 17 -12.18 -6.12 -7.20
N PRO A 18 -12.45 -6.20 -5.89
CA PRO A 18 -11.79 -5.35 -4.93
C PRO A 18 -10.28 -5.58 -4.98
N GLU A 19 -9.53 -4.49 -5.04
CA GLU A 19 -8.07 -4.52 -5.03
C GLU A 19 -7.56 -3.99 -3.69
N LEU A 20 -6.59 -4.72 -3.14
CA LEU A 20 -5.87 -4.35 -1.93
C LEU A 20 -4.58 -3.65 -2.33
N THR A 21 -4.50 -2.37 -1.97
CA THR A 21 -3.33 -1.54 -2.19
C THR A 21 -2.87 -0.95 -0.86
N CYS A 22 -1.55 -0.78 -0.71
CA CYS A 22 -0.99 0.00 0.39
C CYS A 22 -1.36 1.47 0.19
N GLY A 23 -1.93 2.10 1.22
CA GLY A 23 -2.31 3.51 1.21
C GLY A 23 -1.64 4.27 2.36
N GLY A 24 -2.14 5.48 2.62
CA GLY A 24 -1.62 6.35 3.67
C GLY A 24 -0.60 7.36 3.14
N SER A 25 -0.74 8.62 3.55
CA SER A 25 0.03 9.75 3.02
C SER A 25 1.53 9.55 3.21
N ALA A 26 1.95 9.16 4.41
CA ALA A 26 3.36 8.94 4.73
C ALA A 26 3.94 7.74 3.95
N ALA A 27 3.19 6.66 3.81
CA ALA A 27 3.65 5.47 3.09
C ALA A 27 3.84 5.78 1.60
N ASN A 28 2.88 6.49 0.99
CA ASN A 28 2.98 6.91 -0.41
C ASN A 28 4.19 7.81 -0.65
N THR A 29 4.41 8.81 0.22
CA THR A 29 5.58 9.68 0.12
C THR A 29 6.89 8.90 0.25
N ALA A 30 6.97 7.98 1.22
CA ALA A 30 8.18 7.17 1.42
C ALA A 30 8.48 6.29 0.21
N MET A 31 7.48 5.60 -0.34
CA MET A 31 7.64 4.75 -1.52
C MET A 31 8.09 5.56 -2.74
N ILE A 32 7.48 6.72 -3.01
CA ILE A 32 7.85 7.55 -4.17
C ILE A 32 9.26 8.10 -4.01
N LEU A 33 9.62 8.63 -2.83
CA LEU A 33 10.99 9.13 -2.59
C LEU A 33 12.03 8.02 -2.74
N SER A 34 11.75 6.82 -2.24
CA SER A 34 12.64 5.67 -2.41
C SER A 34 12.81 5.28 -3.88
N GLN A 35 11.72 5.25 -4.66
CA GLN A 35 11.76 4.99 -6.11
C GLN A 35 12.54 6.07 -6.90
N LEU A 36 12.59 7.31 -6.40
CA LEU A 36 13.41 8.38 -6.95
C LEU A 36 14.90 8.29 -6.55
N GLY A 37 15.30 7.25 -5.83
CA GLY A 37 16.68 7.02 -5.41
C GLY A 37 17.08 7.69 -4.09
N VAL A 38 16.11 8.25 -3.35
CA VAL A 38 16.38 8.83 -2.03
C VAL A 38 16.41 7.71 -0.98
N SER A 39 17.38 7.74 -0.08
CA SER A 39 17.38 6.84 1.09
C SER A 39 16.28 7.25 2.07
N VAL A 40 15.32 6.36 2.32
CA VAL A 40 14.14 6.61 3.15
C VAL A 40 13.91 5.45 4.11
N ALA A 41 13.59 5.77 5.35
CA ALA A 41 13.09 4.81 6.33
C ALA A 41 11.65 5.15 6.75
N PHE A 42 10.84 4.13 7.04
CA PHE A 42 9.48 4.28 7.53
C PHE A 42 9.39 3.88 9.00
N VAL A 43 8.93 4.80 9.84
CA VAL A 43 8.74 4.58 11.29
C VAL A 43 7.25 4.57 11.58
N GLY A 44 6.76 3.49 12.18
CA GLY A 44 5.34 3.35 12.50
C GLY A 44 4.99 1.95 12.97
N ALA A 45 3.69 1.67 13.04
CA ALA A 45 3.18 0.39 13.48
C ALA A 45 2.09 -0.12 12.52
N VAL A 46 2.01 -1.44 12.36
CA VAL A 46 0.92 -2.15 11.68
C VAL A 46 0.42 -3.30 12.56
N GLY A 47 -0.77 -3.83 12.28
CA GLY A 47 -1.27 -5.03 12.96
C GLY A 47 -0.48 -6.29 12.56
N ARG A 48 -0.43 -7.28 13.45
CA ARG A 48 0.11 -8.62 13.18
C ARG A 48 -0.92 -9.46 12.43
N ASP A 49 -1.30 -8.99 11.25
CA ASP A 49 -2.31 -9.61 10.40
C ASP A 49 -1.94 -9.55 8.91
N ALA A 50 -2.82 -10.09 8.07
CA ALA A 50 -2.60 -10.11 6.63
C ALA A 50 -2.50 -8.70 6.02
N PHE A 51 -3.21 -7.70 6.56
CA PHE A 51 -3.15 -6.33 6.07
C PHE A 51 -1.84 -5.65 6.46
N GLY A 52 -1.36 -5.85 7.69
CA GLY A 52 -0.05 -5.38 8.13
C GLY A 52 1.08 -5.96 7.30
N ASN A 53 1.00 -7.26 6.96
CA ASN A 53 1.96 -7.90 6.06
C ASN A 53 1.93 -7.29 4.65
N ILE A 54 0.75 -6.95 4.11
CA ILE A 54 0.63 -6.26 2.83
C ILE A 54 1.30 -4.87 2.87
N VAL A 55 1.09 -4.10 3.94
CA VAL A 55 1.70 -2.78 4.11
C VAL A 55 3.23 -2.88 4.22
N ALA A 56 3.73 -3.73 5.12
CA ALA A 56 5.18 -3.94 5.30
C ALA A 56 5.85 -4.44 4.01
N GLY A 57 5.20 -5.40 3.33
CA GLY A 57 5.67 -5.91 2.04
C GLY A 57 5.69 -4.85 0.95
N SER A 58 4.66 -3.99 0.88
CA SER A 58 4.60 -2.92 -0.13
C SER A 58 5.69 -1.87 0.08
N LEU A 59 5.94 -1.47 1.33
CA LEU A 59 7.02 -0.54 1.69
C LEU A 59 8.40 -1.13 1.36
N SER A 60 8.64 -2.38 1.77
CA SER A 60 9.90 -3.08 1.50
C SER A 60 10.16 -3.27 0.00
N ALA A 61 9.13 -3.67 -0.75
CA ALA A 61 9.23 -3.83 -2.21
C ALA A 61 9.52 -2.52 -2.95
N ALA A 62 9.10 -1.38 -2.40
CA ALA A 62 9.42 -0.06 -2.94
C ALA A 62 10.84 0.42 -2.60
N GLY A 63 11.62 -0.34 -1.81
CA GLY A 63 12.98 0.02 -1.41
C GLY A 63 13.09 0.83 -0.11
N VAL A 64 11.99 0.97 0.63
CA VAL A 64 11.96 1.70 1.90
C VAL A 64 12.55 0.84 3.02
N ASP A 65 13.42 1.42 3.85
CA ASP A 65 13.90 0.75 5.06
C ASP A 65 12.75 0.67 6.09
N ILE A 66 12.37 -0.57 6.43
CA ILE A 66 11.31 -0.86 7.38
C ILE A 66 11.83 -1.41 8.72
N SER A 67 13.13 -1.29 9.01
CA SER A 67 13.73 -1.75 10.28
C SER A 67 13.13 -1.10 11.53
N LYS A 68 12.38 0.00 11.37
CA LYS A 68 11.66 0.73 12.42
C LYS A 68 10.13 0.61 12.31
N LEU A 69 9.62 -0.26 11.45
CA LEU A 69 8.21 -0.62 11.41
C LEU A 69 7.95 -1.77 12.37
N ILE A 70 7.08 -1.56 13.36
CA ILE A 70 6.73 -2.59 14.35
C ILE A 70 5.38 -3.25 14.03
N GLN A 71 5.24 -4.51 14.42
CA GLN A 71 3.95 -5.21 14.37
C GLN A 71 3.36 -5.28 15.78
N LEU A 72 2.11 -4.85 15.91
CA LEU A 72 1.31 -4.89 17.14
C LEU A 72 0.28 -6.01 17.05
N ASP A 73 -0.04 -6.65 18.18
CA ASP A 73 -1.04 -7.71 18.26
C ASP A 73 -2.49 -7.19 18.20
#